data_AF-A0A1H6YBI0-F1
#
_entry.id   AF-A0A1H6YBI0-F1
#
_cell.length_a   1.000
_cell.length_b   1.000
_cell.length_c   1.000
_cell.angle_alpha   90.00
_cell.angle_beta   90.00
_cell.angle_gamma   90.00
#
_symmetry.space_group_name_H-M   'P 1'
#
loop_
_entity.id
_entity.type
_entity.pdbx_description
1 polymer ?
#
loop_
_entity_poly.entity_id
_entity_poly.type
_entity_poly.pdbx_seq_one_letter_code
_entity_poly.pdbx_strand_id
1 'polypeptide(L)'
;MDTVASDKIAGFVVQNHQEFCTVQARAREFKWCRSICEGDARQDSRCNIRYAPTNVVKDKHDLSKILSHPHKGDVSKFYVVGYDSKAGWIKLIRFVVVRDGDVNVEAVFIKKDDKKDDGGFLGFGYRYEHPEDFPVGQPGADNHAYFHVQPIQKTHDGIELPSRPSWLPDNFPTFFMFAAQSYEVAVYAIHSMVGVEKIAKLYRESVGWNGGFFMDRLIRLREASREPFPSVKTE
;
A
#
# COMPACT_ATOMS: atom_id res chain seq x y z
N MET A 1 -15.36 7.26 13.08
CA MET A 1 -14.63 6.58 11.99
C MET A 1 -15.63 6.04 10.97
N ASP A 2 -15.33 6.13 9.68
CA ASP A 2 -16.24 5.72 8.59
C ASP A 2 -16.15 4.20 8.34
N THR A 3 -17.12 3.46 8.89
CA THR A 3 -17.21 1.99 8.78
C THR A 3 -17.54 1.53 7.36
N VAL A 4 -18.28 2.35 6.59
CA VAL A 4 -18.62 2.05 5.19
C VAL A 4 -17.37 2.18 4.32
N ALA A 5 -16.56 3.22 4.55
CA ALA A 5 -15.29 3.39 3.85
C ALA A 5 -14.30 2.26 4.14
N SER A 6 -14.19 1.91 5.41
CA SER A 6 -13.35 0.79 5.86
C SER A 6 -13.74 -0.53 5.18
N ASP A 7 -15.04 -0.85 5.13
CA ASP A 7 -15.53 -2.09 4.50
C ASP A 7 -15.27 -2.14 2.98
N LYS A 8 -15.41 -1.00 2.29
CA LYS A 8 -15.16 -0.88 0.85
C LYS A 8 -13.69 -1.05 0.51
N ILE A 9 -12.80 -0.40 1.25
CA ILE A 9 -11.35 -0.53 1.08
C ILE A 9 -10.92 -1.97 1.38
N ALA A 10 -11.43 -2.56 2.47
CA ALA A 10 -11.16 -3.95 2.79
C ALA A 10 -11.63 -4.89 1.66
N GLY A 11 -12.84 -4.68 1.15
CA GLY A 11 -13.37 -5.42 0.00
C GLY A 11 -12.50 -5.32 -1.23
N PHE A 12 -12.05 -4.11 -1.59
CA PHE A 12 -11.16 -3.87 -2.73
C PHE A 12 -9.84 -4.64 -2.60
N VAL A 13 -9.18 -4.51 -1.44
CA VAL A 13 -7.87 -5.13 -1.18
C VAL A 13 -7.99 -6.66 -1.26
N VAL A 14 -8.99 -7.22 -0.60
CA VAL A 14 -9.21 -8.67 -0.53
C VAL A 14 -9.62 -9.23 -1.89
N GLN A 15 -10.44 -8.51 -2.66
CA GLN A 15 -10.84 -8.92 -4.01
C GLN A 15 -9.64 -8.94 -4.98
N ASN A 16 -8.84 -7.87 -5.03
CA ASN A 16 -7.65 -7.85 -5.89
C ASN A 16 -6.67 -8.98 -5.52
N HIS A 17 -6.54 -9.25 -4.22
CA HIS A 17 -5.69 -10.32 -3.73
C HIS A 17 -6.21 -11.71 -4.14
N GLN A 18 -7.53 -11.94 -4.04
CA GLN A 18 -8.17 -13.16 -4.51
C GLN A 18 -8.02 -13.33 -6.03
N GLU A 19 -8.28 -12.28 -6.81
CA GLU A 19 -8.13 -12.29 -8.27
C GLU A 19 -6.71 -12.66 -8.67
N PHE A 20 -5.70 -12.10 -7.99
CA PHE A 20 -4.31 -12.47 -8.21
C PHE A 20 -4.05 -13.96 -7.91
N CYS A 21 -4.48 -14.44 -6.74
CA CYS A 21 -4.25 -15.82 -6.31
C CYS A 21 -4.98 -16.86 -7.18
N THR A 22 -6.14 -16.51 -7.73
CA THR A 22 -6.99 -17.43 -8.51
C THR A 22 -6.74 -17.38 -10.01
N VAL A 23 -6.51 -16.19 -10.58
CA VAL A 23 -6.41 -16.00 -12.03
C VAL A 23 -4.95 -15.86 -12.47
N GLN A 24 -4.20 -14.98 -11.82
CA GLN A 24 -2.85 -14.63 -12.28
C GLN A 24 -1.80 -15.65 -11.83
N ALA A 25 -1.88 -16.19 -10.61
CA ALA A 25 -0.98 -17.25 -10.12
C ALA A 25 -1.17 -18.62 -10.83
N ARG A 26 -2.18 -18.75 -11.71
CA ARG A 26 -2.39 -19.94 -12.55
C ARG A 26 -1.69 -19.86 -13.91
N ALA A 27 -1.30 -18.67 -14.38
CA ALA A 27 -0.47 -18.57 -15.57
C ALA A 27 0.92 -19.16 -15.27
N ARG A 28 1.44 -19.99 -16.19
CA ARG A 28 2.70 -20.76 -16.02
C ARG A 28 3.91 -19.89 -15.64
N GLU A 29 3.84 -18.60 -15.95
CA GLU A 29 4.85 -17.57 -15.67
C GLU A 29 4.99 -17.23 -14.17
N PHE A 30 4.07 -17.68 -13.31
CA PHE A 30 4.01 -17.31 -11.89
C PHE A 30 4.27 -18.46 -10.91
N LYS A 31 4.99 -19.50 -11.35
CA LYS A 31 5.36 -20.64 -10.49
C LYS A 31 6.11 -20.21 -9.21
N TRP A 32 6.85 -19.10 -9.28
CA TRP A 32 7.57 -18.51 -8.13
C TRP A 32 6.65 -17.67 -7.22
N CYS A 33 5.62 -17.00 -7.74
CA CYS A 33 4.64 -16.31 -6.90
C CYS A 33 3.88 -17.31 -6.03
N ARG A 34 3.59 -18.49 -6.59
CA ARG A 34 2.93 -19.57 -5.86
C ARG A 34 3.79 -20.11 -4.70
N SER A 35 5.12 -20.17 -4.83
CA SER A 35 6.01 -20.57 -3.73
C SER A 35 6.05 -19.54 -2.59
N ILE A 36 5.75 -18.27 -2.86
CA ILE A 36 5.56 -17.23 -1.84
C ILE A 36 4.15 -17.34 -1.18
N CYS A 37 3.13 -17.75 -1.94
CA CYS A 37 1.75 -17.88 -1.47
C CYS A 37 1.52 -19.02 -0.47
N GLU A 38 2.03 -20.21 -0.80
CA GLU A 38 1.43 -21.45 -0.28
C GLU A 38 2.05 -21.93 1.04
N GLY A 39 3.13 -21.31 1.52
CA GLY A 39 3.80 -21.77 2.75
C GLY A 39 4.17 -23.27 2.71
N ASP A 40 4.18 -23.86 1.52
CA ASP A 40 4.36 -25.28 1.33
C ASP A 40 5.82 -25.60 1.65
N ALA A 41 6.01 -26.60 2.49
CA ALA A 41 7.18 -26.84 3.33
C ALA A 41 8.45 -27.29 2.58
N ARG A 42 8.82 -26.55 1.53
CA ARG A 42 10.19 -26.40 1.07
C ARG A 42 10.44 -24.91 1.06
N GLN A 43 10.86 -24.40 2.22
CA GLN A 43 11.31 -23.02 2.40
C GLN A 43 12.08 -22.58 1.16
N ASP A 44 11.45 -21.76 0.33
CA ASP A 44 12.22 -20.94 -0.56
C ASP A 44 12.83 -19.84 0.33
N SER A 45 13.97 -20.17 0.95
CA SER A 45 14.74 -19.28 1.84
C SER A 45 15.13 -17.96 1.17
N ARG A 46 14.85 -17.83 -0.12
CA ARG A 46 15.14 -16.68 -0.94
C ARG A 46 14.09 -15.59 -0.84
N CYS A 47 12.89 -15.74 -0.25
CA CYS A 47 11.96 -14.61 0.00
C CYS A 47 11.18 -14.77 1.31
N ASN A 48 11.36 -13.83 2.24
CA ASN A 48 10.76 -13.88 3.58
C ASN A 48 9.39 -13.20 3.70
N ILE A 49 8.91 -12.53 2.66
CA ILE A 49 7.59 -11.87 2.65
C ILE A 49 6.54 -12.91 2.23
N ARG A 50 5.63 -13.25 3.13
CA ARG A 50 4.59 -14.25 2.87
C ARG A 50 3.22 -13.58 2.78
N TYR A 51 2.43 -13.98 1.80
CA TYR A 51 1.02 -13.63 1.69
C TYR A 51 0.20 -14.91 1.51
N ALA A 52 -0.67 -15.22 2.47
CA ALA A 52 -1.41 -16.49 2.48
C ALA A 52 -2.62 -16.45 1.52
N PRO A 53 -3.15 -17.61 1.09
CA PRO A 53 -4.40 -17.67 0.35
C PRO A 53 -5.52 -16.87 1.02
N THR A 54 -6.40 -16.31 0.21
CA THR A 54 -7.48 -15.45 0.69
C THR A 54 -8.64 -16.28 1.24
N ASN A 55 -9.03 -16.05 2.50
CA ASN A 55 -10.38 -16.36 2.97
C ASN A 55 -11.17 -15.07 2.88
N VAL A 56 -11.85 -14.85 1.74
CA VAL A 56 -12.44 -13.55 1.37
C VAL A 56 -13.31 -12.96 2.48
N VAL A 57 -14.18 -13.78 3.08
CA VAL A 57 -15.11 -13.32 4.10
C VAL A 57 -14.35 -12.92 5.37
N LYS A 58 -13.46 -13.79 5.85
CA LYS A 58 -12.69 -13.55 7.08
C LYS A 58 -11.72 -12.39 6.90
N ASP A 59 -10.94 -12.39 5.82
CA ASP A 59 -9.94 -11.37 5.54
C ASP A 59 -10.57 -9.99 5.36
N LYS A 60 -11.73 -9.92 4.70
CA LYS A 60 -12.48 -8.67 4.55
C LYS A 60 -12.95 -8.18 5.92
N HIS A 61 -13.53 -9.05 6.73
CA HIS A 61 -13.99 -8.71 8.07
C HIS A 61 -12.83 -8.20 8.95
N ASP A 62 -11.72 -8.95 8.99
CA ASP A 62 -10.56 -8.63 9.82
C ASP A 62 -9.92 -7.29 9.37
N LEU A 63 -9.77 -7.08 8.05
CA LEU A 63 -9.23 -5.83 7.54
C LEU A 63 -10.18 -4.65 7.74
N SER A 64 -11.49 -4.86 7.58
CA SER A 64 -12.50 -3.83 7.87
C SER A 64 -12.47 -3.41 9.34
N LYS A 65 -12.25 -4.36 10.26
CA LYS A 65 -12.07 -4.08 11.69
C LYS A 65 -10.82 -3.23 11.93
N ILE A 66 -9.67 -3.61 11.37
CA ILE A 66 -8.42 -2.83 11.50
C ILE A 66 -8.62 -1.38 11.01
N LEU A 67 -9.32 -1.19 9.89
CA LEU A 67 -9.51 0.14 9.30
C LEU A 67 -10.54 1.00 10.06
N SER A 68 -11.55 0.37 10.68
CA SER A 68 -12.64 1.08 11.37
C SER A 68 -12.43 1.25 12.88
N HIS A 69 -11.69 0.33 13.50
CA HIS A 69 -11.40 0.27 14.94
C HIS A 69 -9.95 -0.21 15.16
N PRO A 70 -8.95 0.56 14.71
CA PRO A 70 -7.54 0.19 14.84
C PRO A 70 -7.09 0.14 16.30
N HIS A 71 -6.61 -1.03 16.73
CA HIS A 71 -5.99 -1.21 18.04
C HIS A 71 -4.48 -1.40 17.93
N LYS A 72 -3.73 -0.82 18.86
CA LYS A 72 -2.27 -0.94 18.90
C LYS A 72 -1.84 -2.40 18.85
N GLY A 73 -0.96 -2.71 17.90
CA GLY A 73 -0.47 -4.07 17.65
C GLY A 73 -1.29 -4.85 16.62
N ASP A 74 -2.39 -4.30 16.12
CA ASP A 74 -3.09 -4.88 14.97
C ASP A 74 -2.17 -4.81 13.74
N VAL A 75 -1.96 -5.97 13.11
CA VAL A 75 -1.17 -6.11 11.89
C VAL A 75 -1.90 -7.03 10.94
N SER A 76 -2.15 -6.56 9.71
CA SER A 76 -2.72 -7.40 8.68
C SER A 76 -1.65 -8.31 8.06
N LYS A 77 -2.07 -9.39 7.40
CA LYS A 77 -1.20 -10.06 6.43
C LYS A 77 -0.88 -9.16 5.25
N PHE A 78 0.10 -9.55 4.43
CA PHE A 78 0.29 -8.94 3.12
C PHE A 78 -0.83 -9.36 2.15
N TYR A 79 -1.35 -8.40 1.41
CA TYR A 79 -2.32 -8.60 0.34
C TYR A 79 -1.73 -8.15 -0.99
N VAL A 80 -2.03 -8.88 -2.06
CA VAL A 80 -1.64 -8.45 -3.41
C VAL A 80 -2.70 -7.49 -3.94
N VAL A 81 -2.31 -6.25 -4.24
CA VAL A 81 -3.23 -5.24 -4.81
C VAL A 81 -3.01 -5.00 -6.30
N GLY A 82 -1.85 -5.40 -6.82
CA GLY A 82 -1.57 -5.25 -8.24
C GLY A 82 -0.36 -6.03 -8.72
N TYR A 83 -0.26 -6.11 -10.04
CA TYR A 83 0.84 -6.72 -10.75
C TYR A 83 1.16 -5.88 -11.98
N ASP A 84 2.42 -5.51 -12.15
CA ASP A 84 2.93 -4.90 -13.37
C ASP A 84 3.49 -5.99 -14.28
N SER A 85 2.70 -6.39 -15.28
CA SER A 85 3.08 -7.44 -16.22
C SER A 85 4.24 -7.08 -17.15
N LYS A 86 4.52 -5.79 -17.34
CA LYS A 86 5.62 -5.35 -18.21
C LYS A 86 6.97 -5.47 -17.49
N ALA A 87 7.00 -5.15 -16.20
CA ALA A 87 8.23 -5.11 -15.42
C ALA A 87 8.36 -6.25 -14.39
N GLY A 88 7.33 -7.08 -14.24
CA GLY A 88 7.29 -8.24 -13.35
C GLY A 88 7.11 -7.91 -11.86
N TRP A 89 6.69 -6.68 -11.52
CA TRP A 89 6.54 -6.25 -10.13
C TRP A 89 5.20 -6.69 -9.54
N ILE A 90 5.25 -7.42 -8.43
CA ILE A 90 4.11 -7.68 -7.55
C ILE A 90 4.02 -6.54 -6.54
N LYS A 91 2.80 -6.06 -6.31
CA LYS A 91 2.50 -4.94 -5.43
C LYS A 91 1.74 -5.46 -4.22
N LEU A 92 2.39 -5.45 -3.07
CA LEU A 92 1.90 -5.97 -1.80
C LEU A 92 1.57 -4.81 -0.85
N ILE A 93 0.42 -4.90 -0.18
CA ILE A 93 0.00 -3.94 0.82
C ILE A 93 -0.17 -4.63 2.18
N ARG A 94 0.16 -3.93 3.26
CA ARG A 94 -0.09 -4.36 4.63
C ARG A 94 -0.49 -3.18 5.51
N PHE A 95 -1.36 -3.43 6.47
CA PHE A 95 -1.84 -2.44 7.44
C PHE A 95 -1.22 -2.73 8.81
N VAL A 96 -0.70 -1.70 9.47
CA VAL A 96 0.03 -1.80 10.73
C VAL A 96 -0.45 -0.70 11.66
N VAL A 97 -0.90 -1.05 12.86
CA VAL A 97 -1.37 -0.10 13.86
C VAL A 97 -0.34 0.04 14.97
N VAL A 98 0.40 1.15 14.95
CA VAL A 98 1.47 1.43 15.93
C VAL A 98 0.97 2.14 17.19
N ARG A 99 -0.15 2.86 17.08
CA ARG A 99 -0.85 3.59 18.13
C ARG A 99 -2.36 3.38 17.95
N ASP A 100 -3.12 3.37 19.04
CA ASP A 100 -4.58 3.23 18.96
C ASP A 100 -5.16 4.38 18.12
N GLY A 101 -6.07 4.09 17.19
CA GLY A 101 -6.63 5.09 16.28
C GLY A 101 -5.86 5.26 14.96
N ASP A 102 -4.57 4.91 14.92
CA ASP A 102 -3.66 5.29 13.84
C ASP A 102 -3.25 4.10 12.96
N VAL A 103 -3.70 4.10 11.71
CA VAL A 103 -3.32 3.07 10.73
C VAL A 103 -2.18 3.56 9.85
N ASN A 104 -1.07 2.82 9.90
CA ASN A 104 -0.01 2.91 8.92
C ASN A 104 -0.20 1.87 7.82
N VAL A 105 0.35 2.15 6.64
CA VAL A 105 0.26 1.25 5.49
C VAL A 105 1.64 1.02 4.89
N GLU A 106 2.06 -0.24 4.79
CA GLU A 106 3.27 -0.64 4.10
C GLU A 106 2.93 -1.07 2.67
N ALA A 107 3.49 -0.35 1.70
CA ALA A 107 3.42 -0.65 0.28
C ALA A 107 4.76 -1.25 -0.15
N VAL A 108 4.78 -2.54 -0.47
CA VAL A 108 5.99 -3.28 -0.84
C VAL A 108 5.89 -3.77 -2.28
N PHE A 109 6.99 -3.64 -3.01
CA PHE A 109 7.11 -4.06 -4.40
C PHE A 109 8.19 -5.13 -4.46
N ILE A 110 7.87 -6.28 -5.05
CA ILE A 110 8.81 -7.39 -5.22
C ILE A 110 8.79 -7.90 -6.64
N LYS A 111 9.96 -8.31 -7.13
CA LYS A 111 10.08 -9.07 -8.38
C LYS A 111 11.23 -10.07 -8.28
N LYS A 112 11.22 -11.06 -9.17
CA LYS A 112 12.36 -11.95 -9.34
C LYS A 112 13.57 -11.17 -9.88
N ASP A 113 14.76 -11.49 -9.37
CA ASP A 113 16.02 -10.99 -9.91
C ASP A 113 16.53 -11.93 -11.00
N ASP A 114 16.25 -11.61 -12.26
CA ASP A 114 16.68 -12.43 -13.39
C ASP A 114 18.20 -12.41 -13.62
N LYS A 115 18.95 -11.55 -12.92
CA LYS A 115 20.42 -11.48 -13.01
C LYS A 115 21.15 -12.39 -12.03
N LYS A 116 20.44 -12.99 -11.08
CA LYS A 116 21.04 -13.91 -10.10
C LYS A 116 20.69 -15.35 -10.47
N ASP A 117 21.71 -16.14 -10.74
CA ASP A 117 21.59 -17.56 -11.09
C ASP A 117 20.90 -18.39 -10.01
N ASP A 118 20.93 -17.93 -8.75
CA ASP A 118 20.31 -18.57 -7.60
C ASP A 118 18.80 -18.27 -7.45
N GLY A 119 18.21 -17.43 -8.30
CA GLY A 119 16.79 -17.08 -8.22
C GLY A 119 16.42 -16.13 -7.08
N GLY A 120 17.31 -15.20 -6.71
CA GLY A 120 17.02 -14.13 -5.75
C GLY A 120 15.88 -13.18 -6.16
N PHE A 121 15.57 -12.21 -5.30
CA PHE A 121 14.52 -11.21 -5.53
C PHE A 121 15.04 -9.78 -5.36
N LEU A 122 14.39 -8.86 -6.06
CA LEU A 122 14.54 -7.42 -5.87
C LEU A 122 13.28 -6.90 -5.18
N GLY A 123 13.43 -5.97 -4.26
CA GLY A 123 12.31 -5.38 -3.56
C GLY A 123 12.61 -4.03 -2.93
N PHE A 124 11.59 -3.20 -2.88
CA PHE A 124 11.60 -1.91 -2.20
C PHE A 124 10.22 -1.67 -1.60
N GLY A 125 10.13 -0.74 -0.65
CA GLY A 125 8.84 -0.41 -0.07
C GLY A 125 8.80 1.00 0.49
N TYR A 126 7.58 1.43 0.77
CA TYR A 126 7.26 2.66 1.46
C TYR A 126 6.31 2.38 2.61
N ARG A 127 6.37 3.19 3.65
CA ARG A 127 5.37 3.25 4.70
C ARG A 127 4.67 4.60 4.64
N TYR A 128 3.36 4.55 4.64
CA TYR A 128 2.45 5.67 4.81
C TYR A 128 2.10 5.72 6.30
N GLU A 129 2.60 6.72 7.01
CA GLU A 129 2.50 6.85 8.45
C GLU A 129 1.48 7.91 8.82
N HIS A 130 0.46 7.56 9.60
CA HIS A 130 -0.55 8.49 10.11
C HIS A 130 0.11 9.68 10.83
N PRO A 131 -0.47 10.90 10.78
CA PRO A 131 0.06 12.06 11.48
C PRO A 131 0.38 11.76 12.94
N GLU A 132 1.51 12.27 13.41
CA GLU A 132 1.84 12.18 14.83
C GLU A 132 1.14 13.32 15.58
N ASP A 133 0.44 13.00 16.66
CA ASP A 133 -0.09 14.03 17.56
C ASP A 133 1.07 14.70 18.31
N PHE A 134 1.34 15.97 17.98
CA PHE A 134 2.26 16.82 18.73
C PHE A 134 1.47 17.72 19.68
N PRO A 135 1.87 17.83 20.96
CA PRO A 135 1.25 18.77 21.88
C PRO A 135 1.35 20.20 21.33
N VAL A 136 0.24 20.94 21.38
CA VAL A 136 0.17 22.35 20.95
C VAL A 136 1.29 23.15 21.61
N GLY A 137 2.11 23.82 20.79
CA GLY A 137 3.23 24.65 21.25
C GLY A 137 4.59 23.96 21.29
N GLN A 138 4.71 22.68 20.89
CA GLN A 138 6.01 22.04 20.70
C GLN A 138 6.57 22.25 19.27
N PRO A 139 7.90 22.37 19.11
CA PRO A 139 8.53 22.39 17.79
C PRO A 139 8.14 21.13 17.00
N GLY A 140 7.55 21.31 15.82
CA GLY A 140 7.03 20.22 15.00
C GLY A 140 5.50 20.09 14.98
N ALA A 141 4.77 20.73 15.90
CA ALA A 141 3.30 20.68 15.90
C ALA A 141 2.67 21.12 14.56
N ASP A 142 3.24 22.12 13.90
CA ASP A 142 2.78 22.61 12.60
C ASP A 142 3.20 21.70 11.41
N ASN A 143 4.19 20.83 11.61
CA ASN A 143 4.79 19.98 10.56
C ASN A 143 4.31 18.51 10.59
N HIS A 144 3.78 18.06 11.74
CA HIS A 144 3.36 16.67 11.97
C HIS A 144 1.84 16.47 11.94
N ALA A 145 1.07 17.52 11.61
CA ALA A 145 -0.36 17.45 11.34
C ALA A 145 -0.73 16.73 10.01
N TYR A 146 0.26 16.13 9.35
CA TYR A 146 0.16 15.51 8.02
C TYR A 146 0.78 14.12 8.05
N PHE A 147 0.30 13.20 7.21
CA PHE A 147 0.87 11.86 7.14
C PHE A 147 2.17 11.88 6.33
N HIS A 148 3.06 10.95 6.63
CA HIS A 148 4.39 10.89 6.03
C HIS A 148 4.52 9.66 5.13
N VAL A 149 5.14 9.81 3.95
CA VAL A 149 5.51 8.68 3.08
C VAL A 149 7.02 8.49 3.15
N GLN A 150 7.47 7.39 3.74
CA GLN A 150 8.88 7.10 3.97
C GLN A 150 9.30 5.81 3.29
N PRO A 151 10.48 5.72 2.66
CA PRO A 151 11.01 4.45 2.19
C PRO A 151 11.30 3.55 3.37
N ILE A 152 11.05 2.26 3.22
CA ILE A 152 11.41 1.26 4.23
C ILE A 152 12.46 0.30 3.68
N GLN A 153 13.47 0.02 4.50
CA GLN A 153 14.43 -1.06 4.25
C GLN A 153 13.97 -2.38 4.90
N LYS A 154 13.16 -2.25 5.95
CA LYS A 154 12.57 -3.36 6.73
C LYS A 154 11.08 -3.16 6.86
N THR A 155 10.32 -4.24 6.76
CA THR A 155 8.91 -4.23 7.16
C THR A 155 8.79 -4.07 8.68
N HIS A 156 7.58 -3.79 9.18
CA HIS A 156 7.28 -3.77 10.62
C HIS A 156 7.73 -5.04 11.37
N ASP A 157 7.80 -6.20 10.70
CA ASP A 157 8.18 -7.46 11.35
C ASP A 157 9.70 -7.71 11.26
N GLY A 158 10.47 -6.71 10.81
CA GLY A 158 11.91 -6.83 10.63
C GLY A 158 12.33 -7.58 9.37
N ILE A 159 11.42 -7.83 8.42
CA ILE A 159 11.76 -8.50 7.16
C ILE A 159 12.53 -7.52 6.27
N GLU A 160 13.78 -7.87 5.94
CA GLU A 160 14.63 -7.11 5.02
C GLU A 160 14.05 -7.11 3.59
N LEU A 161 13.97 -5.92 2.99
CA LEU A 161 13.62 -5.78 1.57
C LEU A 161 14.93 -5.78 0.75
N PRO A 162 15.17 -6.80 -0.09
CA PRO A 162 16.45 -6.95 -0.76
C PRO A 162 16.56 -5.94 -1.87
N SER A 163 17.65 -5.18 -1.86
CA SER A 163 17.98 -4.23 -2.91
C SER A 163 17.06 -3.00 -2.87
N ARG A 164 17.28 -2.14 -1.87
CA ARG A 164 17.04 -0.70 -2.06
C ARG A 164 17.76 -0.32 -3.37
N PRO A 165 17.04 0.11 -4.42
CA PRO A 165 17.70 0.54 -5.63
C PRO A 165 18.68 1.67 -5.28
N SER A 166 19.89 1.66 -5.82
CA SER A 166 20.93 2.67 -5.50
C SER A 166 20.49 4.10 -5.83
N TRP A 167 19.48 4.27 -6.69
CA TRP A 167 18.87 5.56 -7.01
C TRP A 167 17.83 6.03 -5.99
N LEU A 168 17.45 5.19 -5.01
CA LEU A 168 16.42 5.50 -4.03
C LEU A 168 17.07 6.24 -2.85
N PRO A 169 16.93 7.58 -2.75
CA PRO A 169 17.75 8.41 -1.86
C PRO A 169 17.54 8.03 -0.39
N ASP A 170 18.63 8.04 0.41
CA ASP A 170 18.60 7.66 1.83
C ASP A 170 17.60 8.48 2.64
N ASN A 171 17.57 9.78 2.36
CA ASN A 171 16.57 10.71 2.85
C ASN A 171 15.58 10.97 1.71
N PHE A 172 14.51 10.17 1.64
CA PHE A 172 13.44 10.45 0.68
C PHE A 172 12.66 11.68 1.13
N PRO A 173 12.23 12.55 0.19
CA PRO A 173 11.35 13.64 0.55
C PRO A 173 10.09 13.05 1.17
N THR A 174 9.84 13.41 2.42
CA THR A 174 8.59 13.07 3.06
C THR A 174 7.52 13.94 2.41
N PHE A 175 6.62 13.31 1.66
CA PHE A 175 5.55 14.04 0.99
C PHE A 175 4.48 14.39 2.00
N PHE A 176 4.38 15.67 2.37
CA PHE A 176 3.31 16.18 3.21
C PHE A 176 1.98 16.05 2.47
N MET A 177 1.07 15.27 3.03
CA MET A 177 -0.25 15.06 2.46
C MET A 177 -1.29 15.10 3.58
N PHE A 178 -2.44 15.70 3.29
CA PHE A 178 -3.52 15.84 4.26
C PHE A 178 -4.32 14.54 4.32
N ALA A 179 -4.27 13.86 5.47
CA ALA A 179 -5.20 12.80 5.84
C ALA A 179 -5.67 13.08 7.27
N ALA A 180 -6.98 13.24 7.45
CA ALA A 180 -7.61 13.44 8.74
C ALA A 180 -8.12 12.10 9.34
N GLN A 181 -8.15 11.03 8.55
CA GLN A 181 -8.64 9.71 8.97
C GLN A 181 -7.74 8.58 8.47
N SER A 182 -7.61 7.53 9.28
CA SER A 182 -6.85 6.30 8.99
C SER A 182 -7.17 5.63 7.64
N TYR A 183 -8.42 5.72 7.16
CA TYR A 183 -8.78 5.16 5.85
C TYR A 183 -8.23 5.97 4.67
N GLU A 184 -7.93 7.26 4.82
CA GLU A 184 -7.40 8.12 3.75
C GLU A 184 -5.96 7.75 3.43
N VAL A 185 -5.18 7.38 4.45
CA VAL A 185 -3.84 6.81 4.32
C VAL A 185 -3.88 5.53 3.46
N ALA A 186 -4.86 4.66 3.72
CA ALA A 186 -5.10 3.45 2.92
C ALA A 186 -5.41 3.76 1.45
N VAL A 187 -6.29 4.73 1.19
CA VAL A 187 -6.65 5.13 -0.18
C VAL A 187 -5.42 5.68 -0.92
N TYR A 188 -4.61 6.53 -0.28
CA TYR A 188 -3.38 7.07 -0.87
C TYR A 188 -2.37 5.98 -1.20
N ALA A 189 -2.13 5.07 -0.25
CA ALA A 189 -1.23 3.94 -0.45
C ALA A 189 -1.69 3.11 -1.64
N ILE A 190 -2.96 2.70 -1.68
CA ILE A 190 -3.50 1.91 -2.80
C ILE A 190 -3.39 2.70 -4.11
N HIS A 191 -3.77 3.98 -4.14
CA HIS A 191 -3.66 4.84 -5.33
C HIS A 191 -2.24 4.86 -5.90
N SER A 192 -1.23 5.05 -5.05
CA SER A 192 0.18 5.07 -5.47
C SER A 192 0.63 3.74 -6.11
N MET A 193 0.05 2.63 -5.67
CA MET A 193 0.42 1.30 -6.11
C MET A 193 -0.28 0.92 -7.41
N VAL A 194 -1.59 1.15 -7.51
CA VAL A 194 -2.41 0.58 -8.60
C VAL A 194 -2.95 1.61 -9.59
N GLY A 195 -2.70 2.89 -9.34
CA GLY A 195 -3.16 3.98 -10.18
C GLY A 195 -4.61 4.39 -9.93
N VAL A 196 -4.92 5.57 -10.43
CA VAL A 196 -6.21 6.25 -10.25
C VAL A 196 -7.38 5.54 -10.94
N GLU A 197 -7.16 4.80 -12.01
CA GLU A 197 -8.24 4.12 -12.74
C GLU A 197 -8.96 3.08 -11.85
N LYS A 198 -8.17 2.27 -11.12
CA LYS A 198 -8.72 1.24 -10.23
C LYS A 198 -9.43 1.85 -9.02
N ILE A 199 -8.89 2.93 -8.47
CA ILE A 199 -9.50 3.61 -7.32
C ILE A 199 -10.74 4.41 -7.76
N ALA A 200 -10.72 5.06 -8.92
CA ALA A 200 -11.90 5.74 -9.46
C ALA A 200 -13.04 4.77 -9.75
N LYS A 201 -12.75 3.53 -10.17
CA LYS A 201 -13.76 2.47 -10.29
C LYS A 201 -14.38 2.14 -8.92
N LEU A 202 -13.56 1.88 -7.90
CA LEU A 202 -14.01 1.65 -6.52
C LEU A 202 -14.91 2.79 -6.02
N TYR A 203 -14.53 4.02 -6.32
CA TYR A 203 -15.29 5.22 -5.95
C TYR A 203 -16.64 5.30 -6.66
N ARG A 204 -16.68 5.12 -8.00
CA ARG A 204 -17.93 5.13 -8.78
C ARG A 204 -18.92 4.04 -8.36
N GLU A 205 -18.42 2.88 -7.97
CA GLU A 205 -19.23 1.74 -7.49
C GLU A 205 -19.67 1.90 -6.03
N SER A 206 -19.29 3.00 -5.37
CA SER A 206 -19.63 3.32 -3.98
C SER A 206 -20.53 4.55 -3.92
N VAL A 207 -21.79 4.39 -4.34
CA VAL A 207 -22.83 5.43 -4.26
C VAL A 207 -23.02 5.86 -2.80
N GLY A 208 -22.92 7.17 -2.51
CA GLY A 208 -23.20 7.75 -1.18
C GLY A 208 -22.02 7.82 -0.20
N TRP A 209 -20.78 7.74 -0.69
CA TRP A 209 -19.57 7.80 0.13
C TRP A 209 -19.22 9.23 0.57
N ASN A 210 -19.18 9.49 1.88
CA ASN A 210 -18.68 10.77 2.42
C ASN A 210 -17.15 10.94 2.23
N GLY A 211 -16.42 9.85 1.91
CA GLY A 211 -15.04 9.90 1.42
C GLY A 211 -14.89 10.48 -0.01
N GLY A 212 -15.99 10.91 -0.62
CA GLY A 212 -16.01 11.50 -1.95
C GLY A 212 -15.24 12.80 -2.08
N PHE A 213 -15.09 13.59 -1.02
CA PHE A 213 -14.29 14.82 -1.06
C PHE A 213 -12.80 14.55 -1.34
N PHE A 214 -12.26 13.52 -0.71
CA PHE A 214 -10.86 13.15 -0.81
C PHE A 214 -10.51 12.55 -2.18
N MET A 215 -11.37 11.64 -2.66
CA MET A 215 -11.25 11.05 -4.00
C MET A 215 -11.51 12.05 -5.12
N ASP A 216 -12.50 12.94 -4.96
CA ASP A 216 -12.73 14.08 -5.86
C ASP A 216 -11.49 14.99 -5.90
N ARG A 217 -10.85 15.26 -4.75
CA ARG A 217 -9.59 16.03 -4.71
C ARG A 217 -8.44 15.31 -5.43
N LEU A 218 -8.28 14.01 -5.25
CA LEU A 218 -7.27 13.21 -5.98
C LEU A 218 -7.51 13.20 -7.50
N ILE A 219 -8.76 13.04 -7.93
CA ILE A 219 -9.16 13.07 -9.34
C ILE A 219 -8.92 14.48 -9.92
N ARG A 220 -9.32 15.53 -9.22
CA ARG A 220 -9.08 16.93 -9.62
C ARG A 220 -7.60 17.29 -9.67
N LEU A 221 -6.79 16.84 -8.70
CA LEU A 221 -5.33 17.03 -8.73
C LEU A 221 -4.68 16.33 -9.92
N ARG A 222 -5.18 15.15 -10.31
CA ARG A 222 -4.75 14.48 -11.54
C ARG A 222 -5.15 15.27 -12.80
N GLU A 223 -6.37 15.78 -12.84
CA GLU A 223 -6.84 16.61 -13.96
C GLU A 223 -6.03 17.90 -14.07
N ALA A 224 -5.73 18.56 -12.95
CA ALA A 224 -4.88 19.76 -12.90
C ALA A 224 -3.40 19.49 -13.22
N SER A 225 -2.83 18.35 -12.77
CA SER A 225 -1.44 17.98 -13.08
C SER A 225 -1.22 17.49 -14.52
N ARG A 226 -2.30 17.29 -15.28
CA ARG A 226 -2.25 17.07 -16.73
C ARG A 226 -2.17 18.37 -17.51
N GLU A 227 -2.46 19.51 -16.89
CA GLU A 227 -2.07 20.79 -17.46
C GLU A 227 -0.54 20.89 -17.38
N PRO A 228 0.16 21.13 -18.50
CA PRO A 228 1.59 21.37 -18.44
C PRO A 228 1.84 22.53 -17.47
N PHE A 229 2.82 22.38 -16.59
CA PHE A 229 3.31 23.49 -15.77
C PHE A 229 3.48 24.71 -16.69
N PRO A 230 2.94 25.90 -16.34
CA PRO A 230 3.13 27.07 -17.16
C PRO A 230 4.63 27.22 -17.35
N SER A 231 5.08 27.06 -18.60
CA SER A 231 6.47 27.25 -18.94
C SER A 231 6.80 28.66 -18.51
N VAL A 232 7.71 28.79 -17.54
CA VAL A 232 8.30 30.07 -17.20
C VAL A 232 8.92 30.55 -18.50
N LYS A 233 8.28 31.53 -19.14
CA LYS A 233 8.90 32.25 -20.25
C LYS A 233 10.08 32.96 -19.64
N THR A 234 11.26 32.41 -19.82
CA THR A 234 12.51 33.14 -19.62
C THR A 234 12.51 34.26 -20.66
N GLU A 235 12.49 35.50 -20.16
CA GLU A 235 12.61 36.73 -20.95
C GLU A 235 13.90 36.74 -21.79
#